data_AF-A0A3N5S756-F1
#
_entry.id   AF-A0A3N5S756-F1
#
_cell.length_a   1.000
_cell.length_b   1.000
_cell.length_c   1.000
_cell.angle_alpha   90.00
_cell.angle_beta   90.00
_cell.angle_gamma   90.00
#
_symmetry.space_group_name_H-M   'P 1'
#
loop_
_entity.id
_entity.type
_entity.pdbx_description
1 polymer ?
#
loop_
_entity_poly.entity_id
_entity_poly.type
_entity_poly.pdbx_seq_one_letter_code
_entity_poly.pdbx_strand_id
1 'polypeptide(L)'
;MTVQPAERKRGGCLTAFLIAMLIINPLVGLYYLFAGSTLRETLPSLPEWRISVLTILALANFAFAIGIWNWKRWGVFGFAGSALVAFLINAIQFGFVGALSGLIGVVLLAVLVVPIWNQMD
;
A
#
# COMPACT_ATOMS: atom_id res chain seq x y z
N MET A 1 33.65 17.00 20.44
CA MET A 1 33.36 16.39 19.13
C MET A 1 31.85 16.17 19.08
N THR A 2 31.12 17.01 18.35
CA THR A 2 29.68 16.82 18.15
C THR A 2 29.50 15.68 17.16
N VAL A 3 28.98 14.55 17.61
CA VAL A 3 28.57 13.45 16.72
C VAL A 3 27.45 13.99 15.86
N GLN A 4 27.73 14.31 14.60
CA GLN A 4 26.68 14.66 13.64
C GLN A 4 25.76 13.44 13.53
N PRO A 5 24.44 13.56 13.77
CA PRO A 5 23.54 12.44 13.60
C PRO A 5 23.66 11.97 12.15
N ALA A 6 23.81 10.65 11.96
CA ALA A 6 23.92 10.06 10.63
C ALA A 6 22.77 10.56 9.75
N GLU A 7 23.09 11.31 8.70
CA GLU A 7 22.12 11.96 7.83
C GLU A 7 21.30 10.87 7.11
N ARG A 8 19.99 10.81 7.36
CA ARG A 8 19.10 9.85 6.68
C ARG A 8 18.96 10.26 5.22
N LYS A 9 19.42 9.41 4.30
CA LYS A 9 19.39 9.68 2.85
C LYS A 9 18.36 8.78 2.18
N ARG A 10 17.37 9.40 1.53
CA ARG A 10 16.35 8.71 0.74
C ARG A 10 16.71 8.77 -0.74
N GLY A 11 16.63 7.63 -1.43
CA GLY A 11 16.77 7.60 -2.89
C GLY A 11 15.58 8.27 -3.58
N GLY A 12 15.82 8.95 -4.70
CA GLY A 12 14.77 9.66 -5.46
C GLY A 12 13.63 8.75 -5.93
N CYS A 13 13.94 7.49 -6.28
CA CYS A 13 12.94 6.51 -6.68
C CYS A 13 11.96 6.17 -5.54
N LEU A 14 12.46 5.98 -4.31
CA LEU A 14 11.61 5.75 -3.15
C LEU A 14 10.74 6.98 -2.84
N THR A 15 11.29 8.19 -2.96
CA THR A 15 10.50 9.42 -2.78
C THR A 15 9.36 9.51 -3.78
N ALA A 16 9.65 9.29 -5.07
CA ALA A 16 8.63 9.31 -6.13
C ALA A 16 7.55 8.23 -5.89
N PHE A 17 7.96 7.03 -5.49
CA PHE A 17 7.05 5.95 -5.18
C PHE A 17 6.14 6.27 -3.98
N LEU A 18 6.69 6.84 -2.91
CA LEU A 18 5.88 7.23 -1.74
C LEU A 18 4.92 8.38 -2.07
N ILE A 19 5.33 9.36 -2.88
CA ILE A 19 4.41 10.40 -3.37
C ILE A 19 3.26 9.77 -4.16
N ALA A 20 3.57 8.86 -5.08
CA ALA A 20 2.54 8.13 -5.82
C ALA A 20 1.59 7.38 -4.87
N MET A 21 2.11 6.71 -3.84
CA MET A 21 1.28 6.04 -2.83
C MET A 21 0.41 7.00 -2.02
N LEU A 22 0.94 8.17 -1.66
CA LEU A 22 0.20 9.18 -0.91
C LEU A 22 -0.95 9.79 -1.72
N ILE A 23 -0.89 9.74 -3.05
CA ILE A 23 -1.94 10.24 -3.93
C ILE A 23 -2.89 9.11 -4.35
N ILE A 24 -2.36 7.98 -4.81
CA ILE A 24 -3.15 6.89 -5.39
C ILE A 24 -4.02 6.21 -4.33
N ASN A 25 -3.49 5.91 -3.13
CA ASN A 25 -4.28 5.23 -2.10
C ASN A 25 -5.53 5.99 -1.67
N PRO A 26 -5.50 7.31 -1.36
CA PRO A 26 -6.71 8.03 -1.04
C PRO A 26 -7.65 8.16 -2.25
N LEU A 27 -7.13 8.34 -3.47
CA LEU A 27 -7.98 8.34 -4.68
C LEU A 27 -8.72 7.01 -4.87
N VAL A 28 -8.04 5.88 -4.66
CA VAL A 28 -8.64 4.54 -4.71
C VAL A 28 -9.68 4.37 -3.59
N GLY A 29 -9.38 4.84 -2.37
CA GLY A 29 -10.34 4.82 -1.27
C GLY A 29 -11.61 5.63 -1.57
N LEU A 30 -11.46 6.83 -2.13
CA LEU A 30 -12.59 7.66 -2.56
C LEU A 30 -13.36 6.99 -3.72
N TYR A 31 -12.66 6.38 -4.67
CA TYR A 31 -13.29 5.62 -5.75
C TYR A 31 -14.17 4.49 -5.18
N TYR A 32 -13.69 3.71 -4.21
CA TYR A 32 -14.51 2.67 -3.59
C TYR A 32 -15.70 3.22 -2.79
N LEU A 33 -15.55 4.37 -2.14
CA LEU A 33 -16.64 5.02 -1.40
C LEU A 33 -17.73 5.56 -2.33
N PHE A 34 -17.37 6.22 -3.43
CA PHE A 34 -18.33 6.93 -4.29
C PHE A 34 -18.81 6.11 -5.48
N ALA A 35 -17.96 5.23 -6.05
CA ALA A 35 -18.32 4.37 -7.16
C ALA A 35 -18.72 2.95 -6.72
N GLY A 36 -18.91 2.72 -5.41
CA GLY A 36 -19.25 1.42 -4.86
C GLY A 36 -20.53 0.82 -5.43
N SER A 37 -21.56 1.63 -5.69
CA SER A 37 -22.81 1.19 -6.34
C SER A 37 -22.57 0.76 -7.80
N THR A 38 -21.85 1.58 -8.58
CA THR A 38 -21.50 1.26 -9.98
C THR A 38 -20.63 0.01 -10.09
N LEU A 39 -19.71 -0.21 -9.15
CA LEU A 39 -18.89 -1.43 -9.07
C LEU A 39 -19.75 -2.68 -8.81
N ARG A 40 -20.82 -2.57 -8.04
CA ARG A 40 -21.76 -3.69 -7.80
C ARG A 40 -22.60 -4.01 -9.03
N GLU A 41 -23.01 -3.00 -9.79
CA GLU A 41 -23.78 -3.20 -11.02
C GLU A 41 -22.94 -3.89 -12.12
N THR A 42 -21.66 -3.53 -12.20
CA THR A 42 -20.72 -4.09 -13.20
C THR A 42 -20.16 -5.46 -12.79
N LEU A 43 -20.07 -5.74 -11.49
CA LEU A 43 -19.61 -7.01 -10.94
C LEU A 43 -20.64 -7.53 -9.92
N PRO A 44 -21.78 -8.09 -10.36
CA PRO A 44 -22.86 -8.51 -9.47
C PRO A 44 -22.49 -9.66 -8.52
N SER A 45 -21.39 -10.38 -8.77
CA SER A 45 -20.87 -11.42 -7.87
C SER A 45 -20.01 -10.87 -6.73
N LEU A 46 -19.80 -9.56 -6.65
CA LEU A 46 -18.90 -8.96 -5.67
C LEU A 46 -19.58 -8.87 -4.29
N PRO A 47 -19.03 -9.52 -3.24
CA PRO A 47 -19.60 -9.44 -1.91
C PRO A 47 -19.58 -8.01 -1.36
N GLU A 48 -20.64 -7.61 -0.63
CA GLU A 48 -20.77 -6.23 -0.13
C GLU A 48 -19.63 -5.81 0.81
N TRP A 49 -19.17 -6.74 1.65
CA TRP A 49 -18.09 -6.52 2.60
C TRP A 49 -16.76 -6.18 1.92
N ARG A 50 -16.57 -6.61 0.66
CA ARG A 50 -15.29 -6.43 -0.06
C ARG A 50 -14.99 -4.97 -0.31
N ILE A 51 -16.00 -4.18 -0.72
CA ILE A 51 -15.81 -2.75 -0.98
C ILE A 51 -15.40 -2.04 0.32
N SER A 52 -16.10 -2.32 1.43
CA SER A 52 -15.76 -1.75 2.74
C SER A 52 -14.34 -2.12 3.18
N VAL A 53 -13.94 -3.38 3.04
CA VAL A 53 -12.59 -3.84 3.38
C VAL A 53 -11.54 -3.17 2.51
N LEU A 54 -11.75 -3.09 1.20
CA LEU A 54 -10.80 -2.46 0.27
C LEU A 54 -10.67 -0.94 0.52
N THR A 55 -11.76 -0.26 0.87
CA THR A 55 -11.71 1.15 1.30
C THR A 55 -10.85 1.32 2.54
N ILE A 56 -11.09 0.51 3.58
CA ILE A 56 -10.30 0.56 4.83
C ILE A 56 -8.83 0.27 4.53
N LEU A 57 -8.56 -0.71 3.66
CA LEU A 57 -7.22 -1.09 3.27
C LEU A 57 -6.49 0.02 2.50
N ALA A 58 -7.19 0.75 1.64
CA ALA A 58 -6.64 1.90 0.92
C ALA A 58 -6.27 3.04 1.88
N LEU A 59 -7.14 3.35 2.85
CA LEU A 59 -6.85 4.34 3.90
C LEU A 59 -5.69 3.90 4.81
N ALA A 60 -5.65 2.61 5.17
CA ALA A 60 -4.54 2.04 5.92
C ALA A 60 -3.22 2.14 5.15
N ASN A 61 -3.22 1.84 3.84
CA ASN A 61 -2.05 2.00 2.98
C ASN A 61 -1.58 3.44 2.87
N PHE A 62 -2.48 4.42 2.87
CA PHE A 62 -2.11 5.82 2.98
C PHE A 62 -1.40 6.12 4.31
N ALA A 63 -1.92 5.63 5.44
CA ALA A 63 -1.28 5.77 6.74
C ALA A 63 0.09 5.05 6.80
N PHE A 64 0.21 3.86 6.19
CA PHE A 64 1.47 3.14 6.07
C PHE A 64 2.50 3.89 5.23
N ALA A 65 2.08 4.50 4.12
CA ALA A 65 2.92 5.36 3.30
C ALA A 65 3.43 6.57 4.10
N ILE A 66 2.61 7.18 4.96
CA ILE A 66 3.03 8.22 5.91
C ILE A 66 4.04 7.67 6.92
N GLY A 67 3.82 6.47 7.44
CA GLY A 67 4.76 5.79 8.34
C GLY A 67 6.14 5.62 7.68
N ILE A 68 6.16 5.10 6.45
CA ILE A 68 7.39 4.91 5.67
C ILE A 68 8.02 6.27 5.35
N TRP A 69 7.21 7.28 5.01
CA TRP A 69 7.67 8.65 4.79
C TRP A 69 8.40 9.22 6.01
N ASN A 70 7.93 8.89 7.21
CA ASN A 70 8.54 9.26 8.49
C ASN A 70 9.58 8.24 8.99
N TRP A 71 10.10 7.38 8.11
CA TRP A 71 11.16 6.41 8.41
C TRP A 71 10.77 5.35 9.43
N LYS A 72 9.50 5.01 9.54
CA LYS A 72 9.03 4.01 10.50
C LYS A 72 8.82 2.65 9.86
N ARG A 73 9.44 1.60 10.43
CA ARG A 73 9.38 0.22 9.95
C ARG A 73 7.96 -0.35 10.01
N TRP A 74 7.15 0.08 10.98
CA TRP A 74 5.75 -0.36 11.08
C TRP A 74 4.95 -0.05 9.81
N GLY A 75 5.30 1.02 9.07
CA GLY A 75 4.66 1.32 7.79
C GLY A 75 4.99 0.28 6.71
N VAL A 76 6.21 -0.25 6.69
CA VAL A 76 6.61 -1.31 5.75
C VAL A 76 5.89 -2.62 6.08
N PHE A 77 5.85 -3.00 7.36
CA PHE A 77 5.13 -4.20 7.80
C PHE A 77 3.63 -4.08 7.58
N GLY A 78 3.05 -2.90 7.84
CA GLY A 78 1.65 -2.61 7.57
C GLY A 78 1.31 -2.72 6.09
N PHE A 79 2.16 -2.16 5.21
CA PHE A 79 1.99 -2.26 3.76
C PHE A 79 2.14 -3.71 3.25
N ALA A 80 3.08 -4.48 3.80
CA ALA A 80 3.21 -5.90 3.46
C ALA A 80 1.99 -6.72 3.92
N GLY A 81 1.51 -6.46 5.14
CA GLY A 81 0.32 -7.12 5.68
C GLY A 81 -0.95 -6.77 4.91
N SER A 82 -1.13 -5.50 4.54
CA SER A 82 -2.30 -5.08 3.74
C SER A 82 -2.32 -5.73 2.37
N ALA A 83 -1.16 -5.87 1.73
CA ALA A 83 -1.05 -6.54 0.45
C ALA A 83 -1.31 -8.05 0.53
N LEU A 84 -0.95 -8.71 1.63
CA LEU A 84 -1.33 -10.10 1.87
C LEU A 84 -2.86 -10.23 1.95
N VAL A 85 -3.53 -9.33 2.67
CA VAL A 85 -5.00 -9.30 2.75
C VAL A 85 -5.62 -9.06 1.36
N ALA A 86 -5.12 -8.07 0.62
CA ALA A 86 -5.55 -7.80 -0.75
C ALA A 86 -5.35 -9.01 -1.68
N PHE A 87 -4.22 -9.70 -1.57
CA PHE A 87 -3.92 -10.89 -2.34
C PHE A 87 -4.93 -12.00 -2.07
N LEU A 88 -5.24 -12.30 -0.81
CA LEU A 88 -6.23 -13.31 -0.44
C LEU A 88 -7.62 -12.96 -1.00
N ILE A 89 -8.03 -11.69 -0.87
CA ILE A 89 -9.31 -11.20 -1.41
C ILE A 89 -9.35 -11.36 -2.94
N ASN A 90 -8.27 -11.00 -3.63
CA ASN A 90 -8.21 -11.09 -5.08
C ASN A 90 -8.10 -12.53 -5.59
N ALA A 91 -7.44 -13.43 -4.84
CA ALA A 91 -7.30 -14.83 -5.22
C ALA A 91 -8.65 -15.56 -5.23
N ILE A 92 -9.56 -15.19 -4.32
CA ILE A 92 -10.92 -15.74 -4.27
C ILE A 92 -11.74 -15.32 -5.50
N GLN A 93 -11.59 -14.08 -5.99
CA GLN A 93 -12.40 -13.56 -7.09
C GLN A 93 -11.82 -13.86 -8.48
N PHE A 94 -10.52 -13.63 -8.66
CA PHE A 94 -9.85 -13.61 -9.97
C PHE A 94 -8.88 -14.77 -10.16
N GLY A 95 -8.79 -15.67 -9.17
CA GLY A 95 -7.82 -16.77 -9.14
C GLY A 95 -6.40 -16.31 -8.80
N PHE A 96 -5.50 -17.28 -8.69
CA PHE A 96 -4.12 -17.05 -8.24
C PHE A 96 -3.35 -16.04 -9.11
N VAL A 97 -3.41 -16.20 -10.43
CA VAL A 97 -2.68 -15.34 -11.38
C VAL A 97 -3.17 -13.90 -11.32
N GLY A 98 -4.49 -13.68 -11.23
CA GLY A 98 -5.07 -12.35 -11.09
C GLY A 98 -4.65 -11.66 -9.80
N ALA A 99 -4.48 -12.42 -8.72
CA ALA A 99 -4.08 -11.90 -7.42
C ALA A 99 -2.61 -11.42 -7.36
N LEU A 100 -1.71 -11.99 -8.18
CA LEU A 100 -0.29 -11.62 -8.20
C LEU A 100 -0.06 -10.14 -8.54
N SER A 101 -0.96 -9.52 -9.31
CA SER A 101 -0.88 -8.10 -9.65
C SER A 101 -0.83 -7.20 -8.41
N GLY A 102 -1.51 -7.58 -7.33
CA GLY A 102 -1.53 -6.84 -6.06
C GLY A 102 -0.21 -6.90 -5.28
N LEU A 103 0.68 -7.85 -5.61
CA LEU A 103 1.97 -8.01 -4.92
C LEU A 103 3.08 -7.14 -5.53
N ILE A 104 2.90 -6.64 -6.75
CA ILE A 104 3.91 -5.82 -7.45
C ILE A 104 4.32 -4.62 -6.61
N GLY A 105 3.35 -3.93 -6.00
CA GLY A 105 3.61 -2.78 -5.15
C GLY A 105 4.46 -3.12 -3.92
N VAL A 106 4.27 -4.30 -3.31
CA VAL A 106 5.07 -4.75 -2.16
C VAL A 106 6.48 -5.08 -2.55
N VAL A 107 6.64 -5.82 -3.66
CA VAL A 107 7.97 -6.19 -4.16
C VAL A 107 8.78 -4.93 -4.46
N LEU A 108 8.15 -3.96 -5.12
CA LEU A 108 8.80 -2.68 -5.44
C LEU A 108 9.14 -1.89 -4.17
N LEU A 109 8.23 -1.82 -3.19
CA LEU A 109 8.52 -1.21 -1.90
C LEU A 109 9.71 -1.89 -1.19
N ALA A 110 9.71 -3.22 -1.15
CA ALA A 110 10.75 -4.00 -0.48
C ALA A 110 12.13 -3.72 -1.11
N VAL A 111 12.23 -3.77 -2.43
CA VAL A 111 13.48 -3.47 -3.16
C VAL A 111 13.98 -2.05 -2.86
N LEU A 112 13.09 -1.06 -2.82
CA LEU A 112 13.45 0.33 -2.55
C LEU A 112 13.79 0.62 -1.08
N VAL A 113 13.22 -0.15 -0.15
CA VAL A 113 13.42 0.01 1.30
C VAL A 113 14.67 -0.74 1.81
N VAL A 114 15.02 -1.89 1.23
CA VAL A 114 16.22 -2.68 1.60
C VAL A 114 17.49 -1.82 1.77
N PRO A 115 17.89 -0.92 0.84
CA PRO A 115 19.12 -0.14 1.00
C PRO A 115 19.08 0.87 2.15
N ILE A 116 17.89 1.25 2.62
CA ILE A 116 17.70 2.24 3.68
C ILE A 116 17.14 1.64 4.98
N TRP A 117 16.96 0.32 5.05
CA TRP A 117 16.32 -0.36 6.18
C TRP A 117 16.97 -0.04 7.52
N ASN A 118 18.31 -0.01 7.54
CA ASN A 118 19.09 0.30 8.75
C ASN A 118 18.91 1.74 9.24
N GLN A 119 18.35 2.63 8.41
CA GLN A 119 18.07 4.03 8.76
C GLN A 119 16.66 4.22 9.32
N MET A 120 15.80 3.21 9.24
CA MET A 120 14.41 3.27 9.71
C MET A 120 14.31 2.85 11.19
N ASP A 121 13.40 3.49 11.91
CA ASP A 121 13.04 3.20 13.31
C ASP A 121 11.99 2.09 13.41
#